data_AF-A0A821NYQ9-F1
#
_entry.id   AF-A0A821NYQ9-F1
#
_cell.length_a   1.000
_cell.length_b   1.000
_cell.length_c   1.000
_cell.angle_alpha   90.00
_cell.angle_beta   90.00
_cell.angle_gamma   90.00
#
_symmetry.space_group_name_H-M   'P 1'
#
loop_
_entity.id
_entity.type
_entity.pdbx_description
1 polymer ?
#
loop_
_entity_poly.entity_id
_entity_poly.type
_entity_poly.pdbx_seq_one_letter_code
_entity_poly.pdbx_strand_id
1 'polypeptide(L)'
;MKRACPIVRKLLQAESSRTTSLLRSSSTGTDQQNQNNDKKKNVINLIYILGGLTGAGMIYSVIRNRKISREKEQALTKYDETNKTLVEKVKDLQDRQSLAKEEDSELIKKEELTPNIPNFAQYLIIGGGATAMSAFKTIRAHDATAKVLVISSEAYMPYMRPPLSKDIWYTDDEDLIQKHSFKQWNGKEKSLYFFDNEFYTDVKTLNEQENGGVAIVLGRKVTQLDLKNSAAKLDNGWEISFEKCLIATGGQPKTMKVFQTASNRLKNKITLYRGVSVMFLH
;
A
#
# COMPACT_ATOMS: atom_id res chain seq x y z
N MET A 1 -4.73 37.76 22.57
CA MET A 1 -3.61 37.02 21.92
C MET A 1 -4.04 35.58 21.70
N LYS A 2 -3.97 35.06 20.46
CA LYS A 2 -4.60 33.79 20.08
C LYS A 2 -3.69 32.60 20.41
N ARG A 3 -4.24 31.55 21.01
CA ARG A 3 -3.52 30.32 21.37
C ARG A 3 -3.17 29.54 20.11
N ALA A 4 -1.92 29.08 19.99
CA ALA A 4 -1.45 28.27 18.87
C ALA A 4 -1.88 26.80 19.00
N CYS A 5 -1.96 26.10 17.87
CA CYS A 5 -2.35 24.69 17.76
C CYS A 5 -1.41 23.76 18.57
N PRO A 6 -1.93 22.70 19.24
CA PRO A 6 -1.13 21.74 20.02
C PRO A 6 0.00 21.06 19.22
N ILE A 7 -0.21 20.82 17.92
CA ILE A 7 0.77 20.17 17.02
C ILE A 7 2.04 21.03 16.88
N VAL A 8 1.88 22.34 16.71
CA VAL A 8 3.00 23.30 16.62
C VAL A 8 3.83 23.31 17.91
N ARG A 9 3.20 23.05 19.06
CA ARG A 9 3.88 23.00 20.37
C ARG A 9 4.75 21.76 20.53
N LYS A 10 4.30 20.59 20.04
CA LYS A 10 5.09 19.35 20.03
C LYS A 10 6.32 19.46 19.11
N LEU A 11 6.17 20.08 17.94
CA LEU A 11 7.27 20.27 16.98
C LEU A 11 8.38 21.19 17.55
N LEU A 12 8.03 22.31 18.17
CA LEU A 12 9.00 23.23 18.78
C LEU A 12 9.78 22.60 19.96
N GLN A 13 9.17 21.69 20.71
CA GLN A 13 9.84 20.96 21.80
C GLN A 13 10.77 19.84 21.29
N ALA A 14 10.48 19.26 20.13
CA ALA A 14 11.33 18.26 19.50
C ALA A 14 12.65 18.86 18.95
N GLU A 15 12.62 20.09 18.42
CA GLU A 15 13.84 20.77 17.93
C GLU A 15 14.75 21.21 19.09
N SER A 16 14.20 21.75 20.19
CA SER A 16 14.97 22.14 21.38
C SER A 16 15.69 20.97 22.08
N SER A 17 15.21 19.74 21.87
CA SER A 17 15.77 18.52 22.47
C SER A 17 16.90 17.91 21.62
N ARG A 18 17.00 18.28 20.34
CA ARG A 18 18.04 17.80 19.41
C ARG A 18 19.31 18.64 19.43
N THR A 19 19.22 19.91 19.85
CA THR A 19 20.38 20.81 19.98
C THR A 19 21.16 20.62 21.29
N THR A 20 20.57 19.99 22.32
CA THR A 20 21.22 19.77 23.62
C THR A 20 22.08 18.50 23.69
N SER A 21 21.94 17.55 22.75
CA SER A 21 22.72 16.30 22.72
C SER A 21 24.06 16.40 21.96
N LEU A 22 24.28 17.46 21.18
CA LEU A 22 25.47 17.62 20.31
C LEU A 22 26.63 18.43 20.94
N LEU A 23 26.53 18.83 22.21
CA LEU A 23 27.53 19.66 22.91
C LEU A 23 28.14 19.02 24.17
N ARG A 24 28.08 17.68 24.31
CA ARG A 24 28.61 17.00 25.51
C ARG A 24 29.33 15.67 25.22
N SER A 25 30.49 15.75 24.57
CA SER A 25 31.45 14.63 24.49
C SER A 25 32.91 15.10 24.31
N SER A 26 33.56 15.51 25.40
CA SER A 26 35.01 15.78 25.48
C SER A 26 35.49 15.72 26.95
N SER A 27 36.70 15.18 27.20
CA SER A 27 37.30 14.79 28.51
C SER A 27 36.57 13.63 29.25
N THR A 28 37.13 12.65 29.99
CA THR A 28 38.50 12.10 30.32
C THR A 28 38.27 10.75 31.08
N GLY A 29 39.20 9.79 31.30
CA GLY A 29 40.60 9.55 30.88
C GLY A 29 41.29 8.40 31.69
N THR A 30 42.23 7.66 31.08
CA THR A 30 43.31 6.77 31.65
C THR A 30 43.04 5.60 32.64
N ASP A 31 43.57 4.42 32.25
CA ASP A 31 44.34 3.37 32.98
C ASP A 31 43.82 2.57 34.21
N GLN A 32 43.92 1.23 34.18
CA GLN A 32 44.98 0.43 34.88
C GLN A 32 44.94 -1.11 34.66
N GLN A 33 45.98 -1.80 35.16
CA GLN A 33 46.50 -3.18 34.90
C GLN A 33 45.82 -4.32 35.72
N ASN A 34 45.64 -5.56 35.23
CA ASN A 34 46.56 -6.74 35.06
C ASN A 34 46.87 -7.59 36.32
N GLN A 35 46.40 -8.87 36.35
CA GLN A 35 46.81 -10.05 37.16
C GLN A 35 45.85 -11.23 36.77
N ASN A 36 46.15 -12.54 36.83
CA ASN A 36 47.32 -13.30 37.30
C ASN A 36 47.41 -14.71 36.62
N ASN A 37 48.49 -15.47 36.86
CA ASN A 37 48.81 -16.78 36.23
C ASN A 37 48.24 -18.04 36.94
N ASP A 38 48.49 -19.20 36.29
CA ASP A 38 48.71 -20.57 36.81
C ASP A 38 47.61 -21.65 36.75
N LYS A 39 47.82 -22.64 35.86
CA LYS A 39 48.09 -24.07 36.20
C LYS A 39 48.30 -24.96 34.95
N LYS A 40 49.42 -25.68 34.89
CA LYS A 40 49.77 -26.62 33.79
C LYS A 40 50.76 -27.68 34.31
N LYS A 41 50.45 -29.00 34.22
CA LYS A 41 51.40 -30.16 34.12
C LYS A 41 50.73 -31.54 34.36
N ASN A 42 51.45 -32.60 33.96
CA ASN A 42 51.23 -34.07 34.10
C ASN A 42 50.32 -34.71 33.01
N VAL A 43 50.78 -35.33 31.91
CA VAL A 43 51.84 -36.36 31.63
C VAL A 43 51.41 -37.75 32.15
N ILE A 44 50.85 -38.66 31.33
CA ILE A 44 51.44 -39.59 30.29
C ILE A 44 52.22 -40.79 30.86
N ASN A 45 51.80 -41.99 30.42
CA ASN A 45 52.40 -43.35 30.50
C ASN A 45 52.45 -44.13 31.83
N LEU A 46 51.83 -45.31 31.80
CA LEU A 46 52.38 -46.55 32.38
C LEU A 46 52.01 -47.76 31.48
N ILE A 47 52.85 -48.80 31.47
CA ILE A 47 53.04 -49.72 30.34
C ILE A 47 52.45 -51.14 30.57
N TYR A 48 52.12 -51.80 29.46
CA TYR A 48 51.70 -53.20 29.29
C TYR A 48 52.46 -54.25 30.14
N ILE A 49 51.74 -55.29 30.56
CA ILE A 49 52.28 -56.54 31.12
C ILE A 49 51.63 -57.73 30.40
N LEU A 50 52.47 -58.62 29.84
CA LEU A 50 52.28 -60.06 29.49
C LEU A 50 50.95 -60.48 28.83
N GLY A 51 50.89 -61.22 27.71
CA GLY A 51 51.87 -62.14 27.14
C GLY A 51 51.20 -63.49 26.82
N GLY A 52 50.32 -63.54 25.81
CA GLY A 52 49.65 -64.80 25.42
C GLY A 52 48.43 -64.73 24.48
N LEU A 53 47.76 -63.58 24.31
CA LEU A 53 46.47 -63.50 23.58
C LEU A 53 46.45 -62.59 22.32
N THR A 54 47.61 -62.12 21.87
CA THR A 54 47.71 -61.04 20.86
C THR A 54 47.23 -61.42 19.46
N GLY A 55 47.46 -62.67 19.01
CA GLY A 55 47.11 -63.10 17.65
C GLY A 55 45.60 -63.06 17.37
N ALA A 56 44.80 -63.79 18.15
CA ALA A 56 43.35 -63.83 17.98
C ALA A 56 42.69 -62.47 18.23
N GLY A 57 43.17 -61.71 19.23
CA GLY A 57 42.66 -60.37 19.54
C GLY A 57 42.89 -59.35 18.42
N MET A 58 44.07 -59.34 17.78
CA MET A 58 44.33 -58.48 16.62
C MET A 58 43.51 -58.90 15.40
N ILE A 59 43.39 -60.19 15.10
CA ILE A 59 42.61 -60.66 13.95
C ILE A 59 41.13 -60.30 14.13
N TYR A 60 40.57 -60.51 15.33
CA TYR A 60 39.20 -60.13 15.65
C TYR A 60 38.98 -58.61 15.58
N SER A 61 39.90 -57.79 16.11
CA SER A 61 39.76 -56.33 16.05
C SER A 61 39.88 -55.78 14.62
N VAL A 62 40.76 -56.33 13.79
CA VAL A 62 40.90 -55.96 12.37
C VAL A 62 39.67 -56.36 11.56
N ILE A 63 39.11 -57.56 11.76
CA ILE A 63 37.88 -57.99 11.08
C ILE A 63 36.69 -57.13 11.53
N ARG A 64 36.57 -56.85 12.84
CA ARG A 64 35.50 -56.01 13.40
C ARG A 64 35.57 -54.57 12.90
N ASN A 65 36.75 -53.95 12.90
CA ASN A 65 36.93 -52.60 12.34
C ASN A 65 36.63 -52.57 10.84
N ARG A 66 37.07 -53.57 10.05
CA ARG A 66 36.73 -53.65 8.61
C ARG A 66 35.23 -53.78 8.38
N LYS A 67 34.50 -54.51 9.22
CA LYS A 67 33.03 -54.61 9.13
C LYS A 67 32.36 -53.26 9.45
N ILE A 68 32.76 -52.62 10.55
CA ILE A 68 32.23 -51.31 10.96
C ILE A 68 32.54 -50.22 9.90
N SER A 69 33.73 -50.23 9.29
CA SER A 69 34.05 -49.28 8.20
C SER A 69 33.16 -49.46 6.99
N ARG A 70 32.90 -50.71 6.55
CA ARG A 70 32.00 -50.99 5.42
C ARG A 70 30.54 -50.59 5.72
N GLU A 71 30.06 -50.86 6.93
CA GLU A 71 28.71 -50.46 7.36
C GLU A 71 28.58 -48.92 7.38
N LYS A 72 29.64 -48.20 7.79
CA LYS A 72 29.68 -46.73 7.72
C LYS A 72 29.74 -46.19 6.30
N GLU A 73 30.55 -46.77 5.40
CA GLU A 73 30.57 -46.39 3.98
C GLU A 73 29.19 -46.59 3.34
N GLN A 74 28.57 -47.75 3.53
CA GLN A 74 27.23 -48.04 3.00
C GLN A 74 26.16 -47.09 3.54
N ALA A 75 26.23 -46.73 4.82
CA ALA A 75 25.34 -45.74 5.42
C ALA A 75 25.56 -44.33 4.84
N LEU A 76 26.81 -43.96 4.57
CA LEU A 76 27.17 -42.66 3.98
C LEU A 76 26.71 -42.56 2.51
N THR A 77 26.97 -43.59 1.69
CA THR A 77 26.49 -43.62 0.29
C THR A 77 24.96 -43.52 0.23
N LYS A 78 24.24 -44.27 1.08
CA LYS A 78 22.77 -44.19 1.17
C LYS A 78 22.28 -42.82 1.62
N TYR A 79 23.00 -42.15 2.52
CA TYR A 79 22.70 -40.79 2.97
C TYR A 79 22.86 -39.78 1.83
N ASP A 80 23.95 -39.87 1.06
CA ASP A 80 24.23 -38.98 -0.07
C ASP A 80 23.23 -39.16 -1.23
N GLU A 81 22.85 -40.40 -1.55
CA GLU A 81 21.79 -40.70 -2.54
C GLU A 81 20.42 -40.14 -2.10
N THR A 82 20.08 -40.28 -0.82
CA THR A 82 18.84 -39.76 -0.24
C THR A 82 18.83 -38.23 -0.30
N ASN A 83 19.93 -37.57 0.08
CA ASN A 83 20.07 -36.12 0.01
C ASN A 83 19.99 -35.60 -1.43
N LYS A 84 20.65 -36.26 -2.40
CA LYS A 84 20.57 -35.88 -3.81
C LYS A 84 19.13 -35.92 -4.33
N THR A 85 18.41 -37.01 -4.02
CA THR A 85 16.99 -37.17 -4.38
C THR A 85 16.10 -36.11 -3.74
N LEU A 86 16.40 -35.70 -2.50
CA LEU A 86 15.67 -34.63 -1.81
C LEU A 86 15.96 -33.25 -2.43
N VAL A 87 17.21 -32.96 -2.81
CA VAL A 87 17.59 -31.70 -3.48
C VAL A 87 16.91 -31.56 -4.84
N GLU A 88 16.86 -32.64 -5.64
CA GLU A 88 16.14 -32.64 -6.92
C GLU A 88 14.63 -32.38 -6.75
N LYS A 89 13.99 -32.99 -5.73
CA LYS A 89 12.57 -32.74 -5.40
C LYS A 89 12.31 -31.32 -4.89
N VAL A 90 13.20 -30.76 -4.06
CA VAL A 90 13.08 -29.37 -3.59
C VAL A 90 13.17 -28.39 -4.75
N LYS A 91 14.05 -28.67 -5.73
CA LYS A 91 14.18 -27.85 -6.93
C LYS A 91 12.93 -27.89 -7.80
N ASP A 92 12.40 -29.08 -8.12
CA ASP A 92 11.14 -29.24 -8.86
C ASP A 92 9.96 -28.52 -8.17
N LEU A 93 9.88 -28.56 -6.84
CA LEU A 93 8.86 -27.81 -6.08
C LEU A 93 9.06 -26.29 -6.15
N GLN A 94 10.30 -25.80 -6.18
CA GLN A 94 10.60 -24.37 -6.34
C GLN A 94 10.26 -23.89 -7.76
N ASP A 95 10.64 -24.66 -8.78
CA ASP A 95 10.38 -24.33 -10.19
C ASP A 95 8.85 -24.31 -10.48
N ARG A 96 8.08 -25.26 -9.91
CA ARG A 96 6.60 -25.22 -9.98
C ARG A 96 6.00 -24.03 -9.25
N GLN A 97 6.55 -23.63 -8.11
CA GLN A 97 6.10 -22.43 -7.39
C GLN A 97 6.44 -21.13 -8.13
N SER A 98 7.52 -21.07 -8.93
CA SER A 98 7.79 -19.91 -9.78
C SER A 98 6.82 -19.86 -10.97
N LEU A 99 6.57 -20.98 -11.64
CA LEU A 99 5.61 -21.05 -12.76
C LEU A 99 4.20 -20.64 -12.32
N ALA A 100 3.70 -21.18 -11.20
CA ALA A 100 2.39 -20.79 -10.66
C ALA A 100 2.31 -19.29 -10.29
N LYS A 101 3.40 -18.71 -9.76
CA LYS A 101 3.47 -17.26 -9.49
C LYS A 101 3.51 -16.42 -10.76
N GLU A 102 4.15 -16.92 -11.82
CA GLU A 102 4.18 -16.24 -13.12
C GLU A 102 2.79 -16.24 -13.76
N GLU A 103 2.11 -17.40 -13.79
CA GLU A 103 0.71 -17.56 -14.23
C GLU A 103 -0.26 -16.67 -13.42
N ASP A 104 -0.21 -16.72 -12.09
CA ASP A 104 -1.00 -15.83 -11.22
C ASP A 104 -0.68 -14.36 -11.52
N SER A 105 0.59 -13.99 -11.74
CA SER A 105 0.95 -12.60 -12.07
C SER A 105 0.44 -12.16 -13.44
N GLU A 106 0.38 -13.06 -14.44
CA GLU A 106 -0.17 -12.76 -15.75
C GLU A 106 -1.70 -12.63 -15.69
N LEU A 107 -2.37 -13.50 -14.93
CA LEU A 107 -3.81 -13.42 -14.69
C LEU A 107 -4.18 -12.12 -13.97
N ILE A 108 -3.46 -11.76 -12.90
CA ILE A 108 -3.64 -10.49 -12.17
C ILE A 108 -3.41 -9.28 -13.09
N LYS A 109 -2.31 -9.26 -13.87
CA LYS A 109 -2.05 -8.18 -14.86
C LYS A 109 -3.16 -8.07 -15.90
N LYS A 110 -3.69 -9.21 -16.38
CA LYS A 110 -4.71 -9.27 -17.42
C LYS A 110 -6.08 -8.81 -16.90
N GLU A 111 -6.39 -9.08 -15.64
CA GLU A 111 -7.62 -8.62 -14.99
C GLU A 111 -7.58 -7.11 -14.69
N GLU A 112 -6.42 -6.56 -14.29
CA GLU A 112 -6.19 -5.10 -14.18
C GLU A 112 -6.26 -4.36 -15.53
N LEU A 113 -5.96 -5.03 -16.64
CA LEU A 113 -5.87 -4.42 -17.98
C LEU A 113 -7.19 -4.28 -18.72
N THR A 114 -8.28 -4.92 -18.27
CA THR A 114 -9.63 -4.58 -18.75
C THR A 114 -10.17 -3.40 -17.95
N PRO A 115 -10.34 -2.21 -18.54
CA PRO A 115 -10.81 -1.07 -17.77
C PRO A 115 -12.25 -1.32 -17.31
N ASN A 116 -12.44 -1.21 -15.99
CA ASN A 116 -13.73 -1.33 -15.31
C ASN A 116 -14.61 -0.10 -15.59
N ILE A 117 -15.00 0.08 -16.85
CA ILE A 117 -15.74 1.24 -17.39
C ILE A 117 -16.60 0.72 -18.55
N PRO A 118 -17.93 0.96 -18.58
CA PRO A 118 -18.75 0.53 -19.70
C PRO A 118 -18.47 1.35 -20.97
N ASN A 119 -18.66 0.72 -22.15
CA ASN A 119 -18.55 1.38 -23.46
C ASN A 119 -19.74 2.29 -23.80
N PHE A 120 -20.83 2.20 -23.04
CA PHE A 120 -22.07 2.95 -23.25
C PHE A 120 -22.65 3.40 -21.92
N ALA A 121 -23.17 4.63 -21.88
CA ALA A 121 -23.91 5.20 -20.76
C ALA A 121 -25.18 5.91 -21.23
N GLN A 122 -26.35 5.51 -20.71
CA GLN A 122 -27.61 6.20 -21.01
C GLN A 122 -27.52 7.69 -20.64
N TYR A 123 -27.10 7.98 -19.40
CA TYR A 123 -26.81 9.33 -18.93
C TYR A 123 -25.34 9.44 -18.49
N LEU A 124 -24.53 10.18 -19.25
CA LEU A 124 -23.15 10.48 -18.91
C LEU A 124 -23.06 11.83 -18.16
N ILE A 125 -22.38 11.86 -17.02
CA ILE A 125 -22.10 13.10 -16.28
C ILE A 125 -20.59 13.27 -16.10
N ILE A 126 -20.06 14.38 -16.59
CA ILE A 126 -18.63 14.69 -16.56
C ILE A 126 -18.30 15.58 -15.36
N GLY A 127 -17.78 14.98 -14.28
CA GLY A 127 -17.34 15.61 -13.05
C GLY A 127 -18.16 15.16 -11.82
N GLY A 128 -17.50 14.74 -10.73
CA GLY A 128 -18.15 14.28 -9.49
C GLY A 128 -18.55 15.37 -8.49
N GLY A 129 -18.99 16.54 -8.96
CA GLY A 129 -19.29 17.70 -8.10
C GLY A 129 -20.73 17.76 -7.56
N ALA A 130 -21.03 18.81 -6.78
CA ALA A 130 -22.39 19.07 -6.28
C ALA A 130 -23.44 19.20 -7.40
N THR A 131 -23.06 19.78 -8.55
CA THR A 131 -23.92 19.85 -9.75
C THR A 131 -24.28 18.46 -10.28
N ALA A 132 -23.31 17.54 -10.30
CA ALA A 132 -23.55 16.16 -10.73
C ALA A 132 -24.41 15.39 -9.74
N MET A 133 -24.19 15.59 -8.43
CA MET A 133 -25.04 15.05 -7.37
C MET A 133 -26.50 15.45 -7.55
N SER A 134 -26.77 16.75 -7.72
CA SER A 134 -28.13 17.22 -7.98
C SER A 134 -28.69 16.63 -9.28
N ALA A 135 -27.89 16.58 -10.35
CA ALA A 135 -28.32 16.05 -11.64
C ALA A 135 -28.70 14.56 -11.58
N PHE A 136 -27.83 13.67 -11.08
CA PHE A 136 -28.18 12.24 -11.02
C PHE A 136 -29.34 11.98 -10.06
N LYS A 137 -29.44 12.75 -8.96
CA LYS A 137 -30.57 12.64 -8.03
C LYS A 137 -31.89 13.04 -8.70
N THR A 138 -31.91 14.14 -9.45
CA THR A 138 -33.09 14.57 -10.20
C THR A 138 -33.44 13.61 -11.33
N ILE A 139 -32.44 13.11 -12.09
CA ILE A 139 -32.66 12.08 -13.12
C ILE A 139 -33.32 10.85 -12.50
N ARG A 140 -32.75 10.28 -11.44
CA ARG A 140 -33.29 9.09 -10.74
C ARG A 140 -34.65 9.32 -10.08
N ALA A 141 -35.01 10.56 -9.75
CA ALA A 141 -36.32 10.91 -9.19
C ALA A 141 -37.42 11.03 -10.25
N HIS A 142 -37.07 11.36 -11.50
CA HIS A 142 -38.00 11.38 -12.63
C HIS A 142 -38.04 10.07 -13.41
N ASP A 143 -36.94 9.33 -13.41
CA ASP A 143 -36.74 8.08 -14.13
C ASP A 143 -36.07 7.06 -13.18
N ALA A 144 -36.89 6.20 -12.59
CA ALA A 144 -36.47 5.22 -11.59
C ALA A 144 -35.67 4.03 -12.19
N THR A 145 -35.56 3.91 -13.52
CA THR A 145 -34.71 2.90 -14.18
C THR A 145 -33.49 3.52 -14.89
N ALA A 146 -33.31 4.84 -14.82
CA ALA A 146 -32.17 5.55 -15.40
C ALA A 146 -30.82 4.98 -14.94
N LYS A 147 -29.92 4.79 -15.90
CA LYS A 147 -28.54 4.31 -15.72
C LYS A 147 -27.58 5.47 -15.89
N VAL A 148 -27.10 6.01 -14.77
CA VAL A 148 -26.26 7.21 -14.74
C VAL A 148 -24.80 6.84 -14.48
N LEU A 149 -23.92 7.19 -15.40
CA LEU A 149 -22.47 7.04 -15.25
C LEU A 149 -21.83 8.41 -14.99
N VAL A 150 -21.16 8.55 -13.84
CA VAL A 150 -20.42 9.76 -13.49
C VAL A 150 -18.92 9.53 -13.69
N ILE A 151 -18.26 10.34 -14.50
CA ILE A 151 -16.79 10.31 -14.66
C ILE A 151 -16.18 11.43 -13.84
N SER A 152 -15.39 11.10 -12.81
CA SER A 152 -14.75 12.05 -11.91
C SER A 152 -13.23 11.97 -12.00
N SER A 153 -12.59 13.12 -12.23
CA SER A 153 -11.12 13.24 -12.21
C SER A 153 -10.54 13.25 -10.80
N GLU A 154 -11.37 13.26 -9.75
CA GLU A 154 -10.94 13.13 -8.36
C GLU A 154 -11.03 11.66 -7.91
N ALA A 155 -10.13 11.24 -7.04
CA ALA A 155 -10.07 9.86 -6.49
C ALA A 155 -11.05 9.63 -5.31
N TYR A 156 -12.08 10.47 -5.17
CA TYR A 156 -13.00 10.48 -4.03
C TYR A 156 -14.46 10.51 -4.53
N MET A 157 -15.34 9.78 -3.84
CA MET A 157 -16.80 9.83 -4.08
C MET A 157 -17.35 11.26 -3.96
N PRO A 158 -18.47 11.62 -4.62
CA PRO A 158 -19.02 12.97 -4.57
C PRO A 158 -19.24 13.48 -3.14
N TYR A 159 -18.62 14.62 -2.83
CA TYR A 159 -18.57 15.19 -1.49
C TYR A 159 -18.89 16.68 -1.46
N MET A 160 -19.33 17.17 -0.29
CA MET A 160 -19.67 18.57 -0.10
C MET A 160 -18.42 19.40 0.22
N ARG A 161 -18.13 20.41 -0.59
CA ARG A 161 -16.96 21.30 -0.40
C ARG A 161 -17.04 22.30 0.77
N PRO A 162 -18.22 22.82 1.21
CA PRO A 162 -18.25 23.87 2.25
C PRO A 162 -17.56 23.53 3.59
N PRO A 163 -17.69 22.31 4.17
CA PRO A 163 -17.06 21.94 5.44
C PRO A 163 -15.53 21.91 5.40
N LEU A 164 -14.92 21.67 4.23
CA LEU A 164 -13.45 21.76 4.05
C LEU A 164 -12.90 23.13 4.49
N SER A 165 -13.70 24.19 4.34
CA SER A 165 -13.32 25.56 4.75
C SER A 165 -13.85 25.98 6.12
N LYS A 166 -14.55 25.08 6.84
CA LYS A 166 -15.36 25.38 8.02
C LYS A 166 -15.26 24.25 9.05
N ASP A 167 -16.32 23.47 9.20
CA ASP A 167 -16.59 22.56 10.32
C ASP A 167 -15.46 21.55 10.60
N ILE A 168 -14.75 21.07 9.58
CA ILE A 168 -13.60 20.16 9.76
C ILE A 168 -12.47 20.84 10.57
N TRP A 169 -12.21 22.14 10.38
CA TRP A 169 -11.18 22.88 11.13
C TRP A 169 -11.52 23.10 12.61
N TYR A 170 -12.74 22.78 13.03
CA TYR A 170 -13.22 22.85 14.41
C TYR A 170 -13.48 21.45 15.01
N THR A 171 -13.13 20.39 14.28
CA THR A 171 -13.21 19.01 14.75
C THR A 171 -11.83 18.62 15.31
N ASP A 172 -11.68 18.49 16.62
CA ASP A 172 -10.41 18.08 17.27
C ASP A 172 -10.18 16.54 17.24
N ASP A 173 -11.04 15.81 16.54
CA ASP A 173 -11.16 14.35 16.54
C ASP A 173 -10.45 13.76 15.30
N GLU A 174 -9.23 13.24 15.50
CA GLU A 174 -8.39 12.72 14.43
C GLU A 174 -9.02 11.52 13.69
N ASP A 175 -9.78 10.67 14.39
CA ASP A 175 -10.45 9.50 13.79
C ASP A 175 -11.59 9.93 12.86
N LEU A 176 -12.36 10.96 13.23
CA LEU A 176 -13.38 11.54 12.34
C LEU A 176 -12.75 12.20 11.11
N ILE A 177 -11.65 12.95 11.30
CA ILE A 177 -10.92 13.57 10.21
C ILE A 177 -10.45 12.51 9.21
N GLN A 178 -9.80 11.43 9.67
CA GLN A 178 -9.36 10.31 8.81
C GLN A 178 -10.51 9.64 8.05
N LYS A 179 -11.70 9.54 8.68
CA LYS A 179 -12.94 9.04 8.06
C LYS A 179 -13.64 10.07 7.15
N HIS A 180 -12.99 11.19 6.82
CA HIS A 180 -13.60 12.30 6.07
C HIS A 180 -14.95 12.74 6.65
N SER A 181 -15.02 12.85 7.97
CA SER A 181 -16.22 13.19 8.74
C SER A 181 -15.93 14.35 9.69
N PHE A 182 -16.97 15.06 10.11
CA PHE A 182 -16.83 16.27 10.95
C PHE A 182 -17.99 16.43 11.93
N LYS A 183 -17.74 17.19 13.00
CA LYS A 183 -18.77 17.61 13.96
C LYS A 183 -19.38 18.92 13.48
N GLN A 184 -20.70 18.91 13.26
CA GLN A 184 -21.48 20.11 12.96
C GLN A 184 -21.58 21.01 14.20
N TRP A 185 -21.96 22.28 14.01
CA TRP A 185 -22.21 23.24 15.09
C TRP A 185 -23.25 22.81 16.15
N ASN A 186 -24.12 21.85 15.82
CA ASN A 186 -25.09 21.25 16.75
C ASN A 186 -24.55 20.02 17.51
N GLY A 187 -23.25 19.72 17.37
CA GLY A 187 -22.58 18.56 17.97
C GLY A 187 -22.75 17.23 17.22
N LYS A 188 -23.62 17.16 16.20
CA LYS A 188 -23.82 15.91 15.43
C LYS A 188 -22.68 15.66 14.45
N GLU A 189 -22.30 14.40 14.32
CA GLU A 189 -21.33 13.95 13.33
C GLU A 189 -21.97 13.83 11.94
N LYS A 190 -21.18 14.12 10.90
CA LYS A 190 -21.61 14.06 9.51
C LYS A 190 -20.45 13.69 8.58
N SER A 191 -20.73 12.76 7.66
CA SER A 191 -19.86 12.44 6.53
C SER A 191 -19.73 13.62 5.58
N LEU A 192 -18.54 13.82 5.00
CA LEU A 192 -18.29 14.78 3.94
C LEU A 192 -18.93 14.34 2.61
N TYR A 193 -19.14 13.04 2.41
CA TYR A 193 -19.77 12.48 1.21
C TYR A 193 -21.27 12.81 1.17
N PHE A 194 -21.84 12.93 -0.03
CA PHE A 194 -23.27 13.22 -0.18
C PHE A 194 -24.18 12.02 0.14
N PHE A 195 -23.68 10.81 -0.12
CA PHE A 195 -24.33 9.53 0.10
C PHE A 195 -23.26 8.52 0.53
N ASP A 196 -23.69 7.48 1.24
CA ASP A 196 -22.87 6.34 1.59
C ASP A 196 -22.59 5.46 0.35
N ASN A 197 -21.62 4.55 0.43
CA ASN A 197 -21.15 3.81 -0.75
C ASN A 197 -22.24 2.88 -1.32
N GLU A 198 -23.13 2.39 -0.47
CA GLU A 198 -24.26 1.51 -0.77
C GLU A 198 -25.33 2.17 -1.65
N PHE A 199 -25.31 3.50 -1.78
CA PHE A 199 -26.17 4.22 -2.74
C PHE A 199 -25.73 4.00 -4.19
N TYR A 200 -24.44 3.75 -4.42
CA TYR A 200 -23.87 3.64 -5.76
C TYR A 200 -23.84 2.19 -6.26
N THR A 201 -24.06 2.04 -7.55
CA THR A 201 -23.96 0.76 -8.26
C THR A 201 -22.51 0.51 -8.68
N ASP A 202 -22.07 -0.75 -8.69
CA ASP A 202 -20.79 -1.11 -9.30
C ASP A 202 -20.76 -0.76 -10.80
N VAL A 203 -19.60 -0.30 -11.27
CA VAL A 203 -19.43 0.23 -12.63
C VAL A 203 -19.59 -0.86 -13.70
N LYS A 204 -19.24 -2.12 -13.43
CA LYS A 204 -19.43 -3.24 -14.37
C LYS A 204 -20.92 -3.51 -14.59
N THR A 205 -21.67 -3.58 -13.49
CA THR A 205 -23.07 -4.04 -13.49
C THR A 205 -24.10 -2.96 -13.80
N LEU A 206 -23.72 -1.67 -13.87
CA LEU A 206 -24.65 -0.55 -14.10
C LEU A 206 -25.61 -0.79 -15.27
N ASN A 207 -25.09 -1.30 -16.39
CA ASN A 207 -25.90 -1.53 -17.59
C ASN A 207 -26.82 -2.76 -17.49
N GLU A 208 -26.55 -3.66 -16.55
CA GLU A 208 -27.31 -4.90 -16.32
C GLU A 208 -28.44 -4.70 -15.29
N GLN A 209 -28.33 -3.72 -14.38
CA GLN A 209 -29.35 -3.45 -13.36
C GLN A 209 -30.73 -3.16 -13.97
N GLU A 210 -31.75 -3.94 -13.61
CA GLU A 210 -33.14 -3.72 -14.03
C GLU A 210 -33.69 -2.38 -13.50
N ASN A 211 -33.44 -2.10 -12.22
CA ASN A 211 -33.84 -0.86 -11.55
C ASN A 211 -32.89 0.32 -11.84
N GLY A 212 -31.97 0.19 -12.81
CA GLY A 212 -30.93 1.17 -13.10
C GLY A 212 -30.01 1.46 -11.92
N GLY A 213 -29.40 2.65 -11.90
CA GLY A 213 -28.49 3.02 -10.82
C GLY A 213 -27.64 4.25 -11.12
N VAL A 214 -26.70 4.52 -10.22
CA VAL A 214 -25.67 5.56 -10.37
C VAL A 214 -24.32 4.93 -10.08
N ALA A 215 -23.46 4.81 -11.09
CA ALA A 215 -22.09 4.33 -10.91
C ALA A 215 -21.08 5.46 -11.16
N ILE A 216 -19.94 5.40 -10.49
CA ILE A 216 -18.94 6.47 -10.51
C ILE A 216 -17.56 5.92 -10.83
N VAL A 217 -16.98 6.41 -11.93
CA VAL A 217 -15.58 6.17 -12.29
C VAL A 217 -14.74 7.28 -11.66
N LEU A 218 -13.92 6.91 -10.67
CA LEU A 218 -13.01 7.81 -9.97
C LEU A 218 -11.64 7.88 -10.64
N GLY A 219 -10.91 8.98 -10.44
CA GLY A 219 -9.55 9.17 -10.96
C GLY A 219 -9.43 9.19 -12.49
N ARG A 220 -10.53 9.41 -13.23
CA ARG A 220 -10.56 9.45 -14.70
C ARG A 220 -11.08 10.78 -15.21
N LYS A 221 -10.42 11.31 -16.23
CA LYS A 221 -10.74 12.59 -16.86
C LYS A 221 -11.20 12.38 -18.29
N VAL A 222 -12.36 12.94 -18.65
CA VAL A 222 -12.75 13.12 -20.05
C VAL A 222 -11.83 14.17 -20.67
N THR A 223 -11.13 13.81 -21.74
CA THR A 223 -10.16 14.65 -22.46
C THR A 223 -10.76 15.24 -23.74
N GLN A 224 -11.69 14.53 -24.39
CA GLN A 224 -12.36 14.94 -25.62
C GLN A 224 -13.82 14.51 -25.60
N LEU A 225 -14.69 15.31 -26.24
CA LEU A 225 -16.10 15.02 -26.44
C LEU A 225 -16.43 15.16 -27.93
N ASP A 226 -16.87 14.08 -28.55
CA ASP A 226 -17.39 14.06 -29.92
C ASP A 226 -18.92 14.16 -29.88
N LEU A 227 -19.43 15.33 -30.27
CA LEU A 227 -20.86 15.62 -30.32
C LEU A 227 -21.57 15.06 -31.56
N LYS A 228 -20.83 14.61 -32.59
CA LYS A 228 -21.42 14.01 -33.79
C LYS A 228 -21.71 12.53 -33.57
N ASN A 229 -20.80 11.84 -32.90
CA ASN A 229 -20.89 10.41 -32.60
C ASN A 229 -21.41 10.14 -31.17
N SER A 230 -21.77 11.18 -30.42
CA SER A 230 -22.16 11.13 -29.00
C SER A 230 -21.20 10.26 -28.16
N ALA A 231 -19.91 10.56 -28.24
CA ALA A 231 -18.85 9.79 -27.60
C ALA A 231 -17.92 10.67 -26.75
N ALA A 232 -17.47 10.17 -25.61
CA ALA A 232 -16.54 10.83 -24.71
C ALA A 232 -15.26 9.98 -24.56
N LYS A 233 -14.09 10.60 -24.76
CA LYS A 233 -12.79 9.95 -24.63
C LYS A 233 -12.13 10.27 -23.30
N LEU A 234 -11.59 9.26 -22.64
CA LEU A 234 -10.90 9.37 -21.36
C LEU A 234 -9.38 9.56 -21.51
N ASP A 235 -8.71 9.85 -20.39
CA ASP A 235 -7.26 10.00 -20.29
C ASP A 235 -6.45 8.74 -20.65
N ASN A 236 -6.99 7.55 -20.38
CA ASN A 236 -6.44 6.26 -20.81
C ASN A 236 -6.80 5.89 -22.26
N GLY A 237 -7.47 6.78 -23.00
CA GLY A 237 -7.91 6.54 -24.37
C GLY A 237 -9.18 5.70 -24.52
N TRP A 238 -9.80 5.25 -23.42
CA TRP A 238 -11.09 4.57 -23.44
C TRP A 238 -12.19 5.50 -23.95
N GLU A 239 -13.17 4.96 -24.67
CA GLU A 239 -14.26 5.73 -25.29
C GLU A 239 -15.62 5.25 -24.79
N ILE A 240 -16.47 6.19 -24.40
CA ILE A 240 -17.81 5.94 -23.85
C ILE A 240 -18.83 6.63 -24.76
N SER A 241 -19.64 5.84 -25.44
CA SER A 241 -20.83 6.32 -26.15
C SER A 241 -21.96 6.69 -25.18
N PHE A 242 -22.80 7.67 -25.51
CA PHE A 242 -23.88 8.11 -24.63
C PHE A 242 -25.14 8.57 -25.36
N GLU A 243 -26.30 8.51 -24.71
CA GLU A 243 -27.53 9.16 -25.23
C GLU A 243 -27.56 10.63 -24.84
N LYS A 244 -27.29 10.94 -23.56
CA LYS A 244 -27.32 12.30 -23.00
C LYS A 244 -26.08 12.54 -22.16
N CYS A 245 -25.45 13.71 -22.34
CA CYS A 245 -24.25 14.11 -21.60
C CYS A 245 -24.46 15.44 -20.87
N LEU A 246 -24.07 15.50 -19.59
CA LEU A 246 -23.99 16.72 -18.78
C LEU A 246 -22.54 17.06 -18.43
N ILE A 247 -22.12 18.29 -18.70
CA ILE A 247 -20.81 18.81 -18.27
C ILE A 247 -20.98 19.46 -16.88
N ALA A 248 -20.38 18.83 -15.85
CA ALA A 248 -20.45 19.24 -14.44
C ALA A 248 -19.04 19.39 -13.81
N THR A 249 -18.03 19.72 -14.63
CA THR A 249 -16.60 19.78 -14.26
C THR A 249 -16.26 20.89 -13.24
N GLY A 250 -17.16 21.84 -13.01
CA GLY A 250 -17.00 22.93 -12.06
C GLY A 250 -15.99 23.96 -12.55
N GLY A 251 -14.78 23.97 -11.97
CA GLY A 251 -13.75 24.96 -12.28
C GLY A 251 -12.42 24.62 -11.61
N GLN A 252 -11.43 25.49 -11.73
CA GLN A 252 -10.11 25.31 -11.12
C GLN A 252 -9.65 26.60 -10.42
N PRO A 253 -8.84 26.52 -9.34
CA PRO A 253 -8.30 27.70 -8.67
C PRO A 253 -7.34 28.45 -9.58
N LYS A 254 -7.39 29.77 -9.57
CA LYS A 254 -6.52 30.60 -10.41
C LYS A 254 -5.20 30.90 -9.70
N THR A 255 -4.09 30.42 -10.26
CA THR A 255 -2.74 30.80 -9.82
C THR A 255 -2.48 32.27 -10.18
N MET A 256 -2.16 33.10 -9.18
CA MET A 256 -1.77 34.50 -9.38
C MET A 256 -0.50 34.61 -10.23
N LYS A 257 -0.44 35.61 -11.14
CA LYS A 257 0.68 35.80 -12.08
C LYS A 257 2.06 35.78 -11.40
N VAL A 258 2.19 36.46 -10.25
CA VAL A 258 3.43 36.52 -9.44
C VAL A 258 3.95 35.15 -9.00
N PHE A 259 3.10 34.13 -8.92
CA PHE A 259 3.48 32.77 -8.53
C PHE A 259 3.72 31.83 -9.71
N GLN A 260 3.44 32.26 -10.95
CA GLN A 260 3.67 31.44 -12.15
C GLN A 260 5.18 31.34 -12.45
N THR A 261 5.90 32.45 -12.31
CA THR A 261 7.36 32.56 -12.46
C THR A 261 8.14 32.25 -11.17
N ALA A 262 7.46 31.98 -10.06
CA ALA A 262 8.11 31.66 -8.79
C ALA A 262 8.99 30.40 -8.88
N SER A 263 10.05 30.38 -8.07
CA SER A 263 10.93 29.22 -7.92
C SER A 263 10.18 28.02 -7.33
N ASN A 264 10.64 26.80 -7.63
CA ASN A 264 10.00 25.56 -7.16
C ASN A 264 9.90 25.51 -5.62
N ARG A 265 10.90 26.05 -4.91
CA ARG A 265 10.89 26.18 -3.43
C ARG A 265 9.71 27.02 -2.92
N LEU A 266 9.28 28.04 -3.66
CA LEU A 266 8.13 28.88 -3.30
C LEU A 266 6.81 28.25 -3.77
N LYS A 267 6.78 27.63 -4.96
CA LYS A 267 5.61 26.88 -5.46
C LYS A 267 5.18 25.77 -4.49
N ASN A 268 6.13 25.03 -3.91
CA ASN A 268 5.86 23.99 -2.91
C ASN A 268 5.33 24.54 -1.56
N LYS A 269 5.28 25.86 -1.37
CA LYS A 269 4.67 26.53 -0.20
C LYS A 269 3.34 27.23 -0.53
N ILE A 270 2.82 27.06 -1.75
CA ILE A 270 1.59 27.70 -2.21
C ILE A 270 0.51 26.64 -2.40
N THR A 271 -0.46 26.66 -1.50
CA THR A 271 -1.58 25.71 -1.49
C THR A 271 -2.78 26.31 -2.22
N LEU A 272 -3.11 25.78 -3.40
CA LEU A 272 -4.36 26.10 -4.08
C LEU A 272 -5.51 25.30 -3.44
N TYR A 273 -6.17 25.89 -2.46
CA TYR A 273 -7.13 25.18 -1.62
C TYR A 273 -8.41 24.76 -2.37
N ARG A 274 -8.41 23.53 -2.92
CA ARG A 274 -9.57 22.93 -3.58
C ARG A 274 -9.58 21.41 -3.45
N GLY A 275 -10.58 20.92 -2.72
CA GLY A 275 -10.89 19.50 -2.62
C GLY A 275 -10.18 18.77 -1.49
N VAL A 276 -10.56 17.50 -1.30
CA VAL A 276 -10.14 16.68 -0.15
C VAL A 276 -8.63 16.52 -0.09
N SER A 277 -7.97 16.13 -1.19
CA SER A 277 -6.52 15.88 -1.24
C SER A 277 -5.66 17.04 -0.74
N VAL A 278 -6.15 18.28 -0.83
CA VAL A 278 -5.42 19.48 -0.38
C VAL A 278 -5.51 19.69 1.14
N MET A 279 -6.56 19.16 1.77
CA MET A 279 -6.78 19.30 3.21
C MET A 279 -5.85 18.40 4.04
N PHE A 280 -5.62 17.16 3.60
CA PHE A 280 -4.87 16.14 4.34
C PHE A 280 -3.34 16.16 4.11
N LEU A 281 -2.82 17.26 3.54
CA LEU A 281 -1.38 17.48 3.31
C LEU A 281 -0.68 18.24 4.44
N HIS A 282 -1.37 18.54 5.54
CA HIS A 282 -0.92 19.39 6.65
C HIS A 282 -1.29 18.77 8.00
#